data_AF-A0A938SFP4-F1
#
_entry.id   AF-A0A938SFP4-F1
#
_cell.length_a   1.000
_cell.length_b   1.000
_cell.length_c   1.000
_cell.angle_alpha   90.00
_cell.angle_beta   90.00
_cell.angle_gamma   90.00
#
_symmetry.space_group_name_H-M   'P 1'
#
loop_
_entity.id
_entity.type
_entity.pdbx_description
1 polymer ?
#
loop_
_entity_poly.entity_id
_entity_poly.type
_entity_poly.pdbx_seq_one_letter_code
_entity_poly.pdbx_strand_id
1 'polypeptide(L)'
;ANAPSESQRLTALNALEDAASTARSSGIGVNAGHGLNYRNVGAIVSRLDAEELHIGHSIVSRAIFVGIERAVREMKAAIERHKRL
;
A
#
# COMPACT_ATOMS: atom_id res chain seq x y z
N ALA A 1 -6.17 -2.20 5.93
CA ALA A 1 -5.54 -1.60 7.13
C ALA A 1 -6.12 -2.17 8.44
N ASN A 2 -7.45 -2.22 8.58
CA ASN A 2 -8.11 -2.45 9.88
C ASN A 2 -8.65 -3.88 10.08
N ALA A 3 -8.12 -4.87 9.35
CA ALA A 3 -8.56 -6.26 9.53
C ALA A 3 -8.10 -6.78 10.90
N PRO A 4 -9.00 -7.31 11.75
CA PRO A 4 -8.64 -7.69 13.11
C PRO A 4 -8.03 -9.11 13.20
N SER A 5 -8.09 -9.88 12.11
CA SER A 5 -7.47 -11.21 12.02
C SER A 5 -6.73 -11.39 10.70
N GLU A 6 -5.83 -12.37 10.66
CA GLU A 6 -5.11 -12.73 9.43
C GLU A 6 -6.06 -13.26 8.34
N SER A 7 -7.06 -14.06 8.72
CA SER A 7 -8.07 -14.55 7.78
C SER A 7 -8.82 -13.38 7.11
N GLN A 8 -9.31 -12.42 7.89
CA GLN A 8 -9.98 -11.23 7.32
C GLN A 8 -9.03 -10.35 6.52
N ARG A 9 -7.75 -10.28 6.90
CA ARG A 9 -6.73 -9.57 6.13
C ARG A 9 -6.55 -10.22 4.75
N LEU A 10 -6.48 -11.55 4.68
CA LEU A 10 -6.35 -12.29 3.44
C LEU A 10 -7.61 -12.12 2.56
N THR A 11 -8.80 -12.26 3.14
CA THR A 11 -10.07 -12.03 2.42
C THR A 11 -10.12 -10.62 1.83
N ALA A 12 -9.75 -9.59 2.59
CA ALA A 12 -9.72 -8.22 2.09
C ALA A 12 -8.68 -8.01 0.99
N LEU A 13 -7.50 -8.63 1.11
CA LEU A 13 -6.46 -8.56 0.07
C LEU A 13 -6.92 -9.21 -1.24
N ASN A 14 -7.55 -10.38 -1.17
CA ASN A 14 -8.08 -11.06 -2.36
C ASN A 14 -9.16 -10.19 -3.05
N ALA A 15 -10.10 -9.63 -2.28
CA ALA A 15 -11.12 -8.74 -2.82
C ALA A 15 -10.53 -7.49 -3.51
N LEU A 16 -9.44 -6.93 -2.95
CA LEU A 16 -8.74 -5.80 -3.57
C LEU A 16 -7.99 -6.21 -4.85
N GLU A 17 -7.40 -7.41 -4.88
CA GLU A 17 -6.71 -7.96 -6.05
C GLU A 17 -7.69 -8.21 -7.21
N ASP A 18 -8.86 -8.79 -6.92
CA ASP A 18 -9.93 -9.01 -7.91
C ASP A 18 -10.49 -7.68 -8.46
N ALA A 19 -10.72 -6.70 -7.58
CA ALA A 19 -11.18 -5.36 -7.97
C ALA A 19 -10.13 -4.64 -8.85
N ALA A 20 -8.85 -4.72 -8.48
CA ALA A 20 -7.76 -4.13 -9.25
C ALA A 20 -7.62 -4.79 -10.64
N SER A 21 -7.74 -6.11 -10.71
CA SER A 21 -7.76 -6.85 -11.97
C SER A 21 -8.90 -6.40 -12.89
N THR A 22 -10.10 -6.23 -12.33
CA THR A 22 -11.29 -5.75 -13.06
C THR A 22 -11.15 -4.31 -13.56
N ALA A 23 -10.57 -3.43 -12.74
CA ALA A 23 -10.30 -2.05 -13.13
C ALA A 23 -9.31 -2.00 -14.31
N ARG A 24 -8.20 -2.74 -14.21
CA ARG A 24 -7.18 -2.80 -15.28
C ARG A 24 -7.73 -3.38 -16.58
N SER A 25 -8.52 -4.46 -16.53
CA SER A 25 -9.13 -5.03 -17.73
C SER A 25 -10.12 -4.07 -18.41
N SER A 26 -10.61 -3.07 -17.67
CA SER A 26 -11.47 -2.00 -18.17
C SER A 26 -10.71 -0.74 -18.58
N GLY A 27 -9.37 -0.75 -18.53
CA GLY A 27 -8.54 0.43 -18.84
C GLY A 27 -8.55 1.51 -17.76
N ILE A 28 -8.98 1.19 -16.53
CA ILE A 28 -9.01 2.10 -15.39
C ILE A 28 -7.75 1.90 -14.54
N GLY A 29 -7.01 2.98 -14.32
CA GLY A 29 -5.84 2.98 -13.44
C GLY A 29 -6.22 2.72 -11.97
N VAL A 30 -5.33 2.03 -11.26
CA VAL A 30 -5.57 1.61 -9.86
C VAL A 30 -4.66 2.39 -8.92
N ASN A 31 -5.26 3.12 -7.98
CA ASN A 31 -4.54 3.80 -6.90
C ASN A 31 -4.96 3.24 -5.53
N ALA A 32 -4.08 3.33 -4.54
CA ALA A 32 -4.38 2.92 -3.16
C ALA A 32 -3.68 3.82 -2.14
N GLY A 33 -3.97 3.70 -0.84
CA GLY A 33 -3.25 4.52 0.16
C GLY A 33 -3.84 4.63 1.56
N HIS A 34 -5.16 4.58 1.68
CA HIS A 34 -5.82 4.81 2.97
C HIS A 34 -5.42 3.75 4.01
N GLY A 35 -4.86 4.21 5.13
CA GLY A 35 -4.40 3.36 6.24
C GLY A 35 -3.15 2.53 5.93
N LEU A 36 -2.45 2.78 4.81
CA LEU A 36 -1.17 2.13 4.55
C LEU A 36 -0.08 2.64 5.47
N ASN A 37 0.84 1.74 5.83
CA ASN A 37 1.97 1.99 6.70
C ASN A 37 3.15 1.06 6.32
N TYR A 38 4.29 1.29 6.98
CA TYR A 38 5.55 0.58 6.72
C TYR A 38 5.48 -0.94 6.88
N ARG A 39 4.46 -1.47 7.57
CA ARG A 39 4.30 -2.93 7.82
C ARG A 39 3.35 -3.59 6.83
N ASN A 40 2.41 -2.86 6.25
CA ASN A 40 1.36 -3.44 5.40
C ASN A 40 1.46 -3.02 3.91
N VAL A 41 2.26 -2.00 3.58
CA VAL A 41 2.37 -1.48 2.21
C VAL A 41 2.85 -2.55 1.21
N GLY A 42 3.74 -3.45 1.65
CA GLY A 42 4.31 -4.48 0.77
C GLY A 42 3.26 -5.41 0.16
N ALA A 43 2.29 -5.85 0.95
CA ALA A 43 1.22 -6.73 0.46
C ALA A 43 0.32 -6.06 -0.58
N ILE A 44 0.20 -4.74 -0.55
CA ILE A 44 -0.56 -3.96 -1.54
C ILE A 44 0.24 -3.81 -2.82
N VAL A 45 1.51 -3.39 -2.71
CA VAL A 45 2.41 -3.24 -3.86
C VAL A 45 2.51 -4.53 -4.66
N SER A 46 2.72 -5.67 -3.99
CA SER A 46 2.94 -6.95 -4.70
C SER A 46 1.69 -7.59 -5.30
N ARG A 47 0.49 -7.14 -4.91
CA ARG A 47 -0.80 -7.73 -5.36
C ARG A 47 -1.58 -6.85 -6.32
N LEU A 48 -1.69 -5.56 -6.01
CA LEU A 48 -2.61 -4.69 -6.74
C LEU A 48 -1.99 -4.11 -7.99
N ASP A 49 -0.66 -4.11 -8.15
CA ASP A 49 0.03 -3.40 -9.24
C ASP A 49 -0.52 -1.98 -9.42
N ALA A 50 -0.58 -1.25 -8.29
CA ALA A 50 -1.16 0.10 -8.25
C ALA A 50 -0.20 1.12 -8.88
N GLU A 51 -0.75 2.04 -9.68
CA GLU A 51 -0.01 3.11 -10.34
C GLU A 51 0.54 4.11 -9.31
N GLU A 52 -0.30 4.53 -8.35
CA GLU A 52 0.10 5.43 -7.28
C GLU A 52 -0.36 4.98 -5.89
N LEU A 53 0.45 5.34 -4.88
CA LEU A 53 0.15 5.15 -3.46
C LEU A 53 0.09 6.50 -2.72
N HIS A 54 -1.10 6.90 -2.26
CA HIS A 54 -1.31 8.15 -1.51
C HIS A 54 -1.31 7.89 0.00
N ILE A 55 -0.15 8.03 0.63
CA ILE A 55 0.07 7.67 2.03
C ILE A 55 0.32 8.92 2.88
N GLY A 56 -0.58 9.20 3.84
CA GLY A 56 -0.50 10.40 4.70
C GLY A 56 -0.08 10.10 6.14
N HIS A 57 -1.06 9.72 6.98
CA HIS A 57 -0.89 9.63 8.44
C HIS A 57 0.34 8.85 8.89
N SER A 58 0.65 7.71 8.27
CA SER A 58 1.81 6.91 8.68
C SER A 58 3.16 7.58 8.40
N ILE A 59 3.27 8.37 7.32
CA ILE A 59 4.48 9.15 7.02
C ILE A 59 4.62 10.29 8.03
N VAL A 60 3.54 11.04 8.29
CA VAL A 60 3.55 12.14 9.28
C VAL A 60 3.89 11.62 10.67
N SER A 61 3.26 10.52 11.11
CA SER A 61 3.54 9.90 12.41
C SER A 61 4.98 9.41 12.54
N ARG A 62 5.58 8.88 11.46
CA ARG A 62 7.00 8.51 11.43
C ARG A 62 7.91 9.75 11.47
N ALA A 63 7.54 10.82 10.77
CA ALA A 63 8.32 12.04 10.66
C ALA A 63 8.55 12.74 12.00
N ILE A 64 7.65 12.57 12.98
CA ILE A 64 7.83 13.08 14.36
C ILE A 64 9.13 12.56 14.99
N PHE A 65 9.58 11.35 14.62
CA PHE A 65 10.76 10.72 15.21
C PHE A 65 12.02 10.87 14.37
N VAL A 66 11.89 10.94 13.05
CA VAL A 66 13.05 10.85 12.13
C VAL A 66 13.19 12.02 11.16
N GLY A 67 12.25 12.97 11.19
CA GLY A 67 12.14 14.04 10.20
C GLY A 67 11.40 13.60 8.92
N ILE A 68 10.78 14.55 8.23
CA ILE A 68 9.91 14.29 7.07
C ILE A 68 10.68 13.69 5.88
N GLU A 69 11.90 14.18 5.60
CA GLU A 69 12.71 13.67 4.50
C GLU A 69 12.99 12.17 4.66
N ARG A 70 13.46 11.77 5.84
CA ARG A 70 13.78 10.37 6.12
C ARG A 70 12.52 9.50 6.13
N ALA A 71 11.40 9.97 6.68
CA ALA A 71 10.15 9.24 6.66
C ALA A 71 9.68 8.94 5.21
N VAL A 72 9.71 9.93 4.32
CA VAL A 72 9.35 9.75 2.91
C VAL A 72 10.31 8.78 2.22
N ARG A 73 11.63 8.93 2.41
CA ARG A 73 12.63 8.00 1.85
C ARG A 73 12.42 6.56 2.31
N GLU A 74 12.15 6.35 3.60
CA GLU A 74 11.91 5.02 4.16
C GLU A 74 10.64 4.39 3.59
N MET A 75 9.55 5.16 3.39
CA MET A 75 8.33 4.66 2.78
C MET A 75 8.55 4.31 1.31
N LYS A 76 9.22 5.18 0.55
CA LYS A 76 9.58 4.91 -0.84
C LYS A 76 10.41 3.62 -0.95
N ALA A 77 11.42 3.46 -0.10
CA ALA A 77 12.23 2.23 -0.08
C ALA A 77 11.39 0.99 0.28
N ALA A 78 10.40 1.12 1.17
CA ALA A 78 9.48 0.02 1.47
C ALA A 78 8.61 -0.36 0.26
N ILE A 79 8.18 0.60 -0.56
CA ILE A 79 7.44 0.37 -1.79
C ILE A 79 8.34 -0.33 -2.83
N GLU A 80 9.51 0.22 -3.11
CA GLU A 80 10.41 -0.32 -4.14
C GLU A 80 10.86 -1.75 -3.84
N ARG A 81 11.08 -2.11 -2.56
CA ARG A 81 11.43 -3.50 -2.18
C ARG A 81 10.37 -4.54 -2.52
N HIS A 82 9.11 -4.14 -2.73
CA HIS A 82 7.98 -5.03 -2.95
C HIS A 82 7.40 -4.94 -4.37
N LYS A 83 7.90 -4.03 -5.21
CA LYS A 83 7.55 -4.01 -6.65
C LYS A 83 8.05 -5.29 -7.29
N ARG A 84 7.19 -5.96 -8.05
CA ARG A 84 7.61 -7.08 -8.90
C ARG A 84 8.30 -6.50 -10.13
N LEU A 85 9.46 -7.08 -10.49
CA LEU A 85 10.15 -6.81 -11.75
C LEU A 85 9.35 -7.37 -12.93
#